data_AF-A0A2X1KK49-F1
#
_entry.id   AF-A0A2X1KK49-F1
#
_cell.length_a   1.000
_cell.length_b   1.000
_cell.length_c   1.000
_cell.angle_alpha   90.00
_cell.angle_beta   90.00
_cell.angle_gamma   90.00
#
_symmetry.space_group_name_H-M   'P 1'
#
loop_
_entity.id
_entity.type
_entity.pdbx_description
1 polymer ?
#
loop_
_entity_poly.entity_id
_entity_poly.type
_entity_poly.pdbx_seq_one_letter_code
_entity_poly.pdbx_strand_id
1 'polypeptide(L)'
;MDLLYRVKTLWAALRGNHYTWPAIDITLPGNRHFHLIGSIHMGSHDMAPLPTRLLKKLKNADALIVEADVSTSDTPFANLPACEALEERISEEQLQNLQHISQEMGISPSLFSTQPLWQIAMVLQATQAQKLGLRAEYGIDYQLLQAAKQQHKPVIELKG
;
A
#
# COMPACT_ATOMS: atom_id res chain seq x y z
N MET A 1 27.97 -16.21 -15.84
CA MET A 1 27.05 -15.06 -15.98
C MET A 1 27.22 -14.53 -17.39
N ASP A 2 26.24 -14.79 -18.24
CA ASP A 2 26.33 -14.72 -19.70
C ASP A 2 26.45 -13.28 -20.24
N LEU A 3 27.30 -13.06 -21.24
CA LEU A 3 27.56 -11.75 -21.88
C LEU A 3 26.26 -11.14 -22.44
N LEU A 4 25.35 -12.00 -22.91
CA LEU A 4 24.03 -11.62 -23.40
C LEU A 4 23.15 -10.99 -22.32
N TYR A 5 23.28 -11.44 -21.06
CA TYR A 5 22.55 -10.85 -19.94
C TYR A 5 23.03 -9.43 -19.66
N ARG A 6 24.36 -9.21 -19.69
CA ARG A 6 24.97 -7.88 -19.49
C ARG A 6 24.61 -6.90 -20.60
N VAL A 7 24.54 -7.35 -21.84
CA VAL A 7 24.11 -6.52 -22.98
C VAL A 7 22.63 -6.16 -22.87
N LYS A 8 21.76 -7.09 -22.44
CA LYS A 8 20.34 -6.82 -22.21
C LYS A 8 20.10 -5.84 -21.07
N THR A 9 20.80 -6.00 -19.94
CA THR A 9 20.66 -5.08 -18.81
C THR A 9 21.20 -3.68 -19.13
N LEU A 10 22.30 -3.58 -19.88
CA LEU A 10 22.82 -2.30 -20.36
C LEU A 10 21.85 -1.62 -21.34
N TRP A 11 21.25 -2.38 -22.26
CA TRP A 11 20.22 -1.87 -23.17
C TRP A 11 18.92 -1.46 -22.45
N ALA A 12 18.53 -2.17 -21.39
CA ALA A 12 17.36 -1.82 -20.58
C ALA A 12 17.61 -0.54 -19.76
N ALA A 13 18.81 -0.38 -19.20
CA ALA A 13 19.22 0.82 -18.48
C ALA A 13 19.30 2.05 -19.40
N LEU A 14 19.76 1.89 -20.65
CA LEU A 14 19.91 2.98 -21.61
C LEU A 14 18.58 3.48 -22.22
N ARG A 15 17.49 2.71 -22.17
CA ARG A 15 16.19 3.17 -22.70
C ARG A 15 15.39 4.05 -21.72
N GLY A 16 15.84 4.17 -20.47
CA GLY A 16 15.06 4.84 -19.44
C GLY A 16 13.72 4.13 -19.16
N ASN A 17 13.06 4.52 -18.07
CA ASN A 17 11.75 3.97 -17.76
C ASN A 17 10.74 4.52 -18.79
N HIS A 18 10.09 3.65 -19.58
CA HIS A 18 9.15 4.07 -20.64
C HIS A 18 7.83 4.63 -20.08
N TYR A 19 7.65 4.58 -18.75
CA TYR A 19 6.45 4.95 -18.04
C TYR A 19 6.68 6.19 -17.19
N THR A 20 5.62 6.99 -17.02
CA THR A 20 5.59 8.11 -16.08
C THR A 20 5.34 7.65 -14.64
N TRP A 21 5.36 6.34 -14.39
CA TRP A 21 5.19 5.70 -13.09
C TRP A 21 6.21 4.54 -12.95
N PRO A 22 6.60 4.17 -11.72
CA PRO A 22 7.55 3.07 -11.50
C PRO A 22 6.93 1.73 -11.90
N ALA A 23 7.37 1.17 -13.03
CA ALA A 23 6.85 -0.08 -13.56
C ALA A 23 7.88 -0.87 -14.37
N ILE A 24 7.61 -2.17 -14.52
CA ILE A 24 8.33 -3.09 -15.40
C ILE A 24 7.34 -4.05 -16.08
N ASP A 25 7.51 -4.26 -17.38
CA ASP A 25 6.81 -5.34 -18.08
C ASP A 25 7.62 -6.63 -17.99
N ILE A 26 6.97 -7.73 -17.62
CA ILE A 26 7.56 -9.06 -17.50
C ILE A 26 6.82 -10.00 -18.46
N THR A 27 7.57 -10.75 -19.27
CA THR A 27 7.01 -11.80 -20.12
C THR A 27 7.57 -13.15 -19.70
N LEU A 28 6.69 -14.11 -19.43
CA LEU A 28 7.01 -15.47 -19.02
C LEU A 28 6.56 -16.49 -20.10
N PRO A 29 7.13 -17.72 -20.11
CA PRO A 29 6.67 -18.79 -21.00
C PRO A 29 5.16 -19.05 -20.87
N GLY A 30 4.55 -19.50 -21.97
CA GLY A 30 3.10 -19.72 -22.05
C GLY A 30 2.28 -18.45 -22.27
N ASN A 31 2.84 -17.45 -22.97
CA ASN A 31 2.15 -16.20 -23.32
C ASN A 31 1.61 -15.42 -22.10
N ARG A 32 2.36 -15.45 -20.99
CA ARG A 32 2.00 -14.73 -19.76
C ARG A 32 2.71 -13.40 -19.71
N HIS A 33 1.95 -12.33 -19.62
CA HIS A 33 2.46 -10.96 -19.58
C HIS A 33 1.99 -10.26 -18.31
N PHE A 34 2.94 -9.71 -17.56
CA PHE A 34 2.66 -8.92 -16.36
C PHE A 34 3.14 -7.50 -16.58
N HIS A 35 2.32 -6.52 -16.20
CA HIS A 35 2.76 -5.16 -15.99
C HIS A 35 2.86 -4.94 -14.48
N LEU A 36 4.06 -5.06 -13.93
CA LEU A 36 4.30 -4.89 -12.51
C LEU A 36 4.57 -3.41 -12.22
N ILE A 37 3.90 -2.87 -11.21
CA ILE A 37 4.02 -1.46 -10.82
C ILE A 37 4.35 -1.36 -9.34
N GLY A 38 5.02 -0.28 -8.94
CA GLY A 38 5.09 0.11 -7.53
C GLY A 38 3.73 0.63 -7.05
N SER A 39 3.36 0.28 -5.82
CA SER A 39 2.13 0.75 -5.18
C SER A 39 2.43 1.31 -3.79
N ILE A 40 1.58 2.24 -3.34
CA ILE A 40 1.56 2.77 -1.98
C ILE A 40 0.10 2.94 -1.55
N HIS A 41 -0.17 2.74 -0.26
CA HIS A 41 -1.53 2.80 0.31
C HIS A 41 -2.05 4.22 0.50
N MET A 42 -1.17 5.20 0.74
CA MET A 42 -1.55 6.57 1.01
C MET A 42 -0.79 7.50 0.08
N GLY A 43 -1.53 8.29 -0.70
CA GLY A 43 -0.99 9.24 -1.66
C GLY A 43 -1.34 10.69 -1.30
N SER A 44 -0.68 11.63 -1.97
CA SER A 44 -1.11 13.03 -1.98
C SER A 44 -2.19 13.25 -3.04
N HIS A 45 -2.91 14.36 -2.93
CA HIS A 45 -3.95 14.74 -3.90
C HIS A 45 -3.45 14.70 -5.36
N ASP A 46 -2.22 15.15 -5.61
CA ASP A 46 -1.64 15.23 -6.96
C ASP A 46 -1.33 13.86 -7.60
N MET A 47 -1.46 12.76 -6.83
CA MET A 47 -1.36 11.40 -7.33
C MET A 47 -2.67 10.88 -7.95
N ALA A 48 -3.74 11.68 -7.91
CA ALA A 48 -5.02 11.37 -8.51
C ALA A 48 -5.38 12.40 -9.61
N PRO A 49 -5.95 11.97 -10.76
CA PRO A 49 -6.20 10.56 -11.13
C PRO A 49 -4.92 9.85 -11.59
N LEU A 50 -4.94 8.52 -11.57
CA LEU A 50 -3.89 7.70 -12.19
C LEU A 50 -3.69 8.03 -13.68
N PRO A 51 -2.46 7.87 -14.21
CA PRO A 51 -2.18 8.13 -15.63
C PRO A 51 -3.10 7.33 -16.56
N THR A 52 -3.68 7.99 -17.57
CA THR A 52 -4.61 7.35 -18.54
C THR A 52 -3.99 6.14 -19.23
N ARG A 53 -2.67 6.15 -19.46
CA ARG A 53 -1.95 5.00 -20.06
C ARG A 53 -1.94 3.78 -19.13
N LEU A 54 -1.86 3.97 -17.81
CA LEU A 54 -1.95 2.90 -16.82
C LEU A 54 -3.37 2.34 -16.77
N LEU A 55 -4.38 3.21 -16.75
CA LEU A 55 -5.79 2.79 -16.77
C LEU A 55 -6.14 2.01 -18.06
N LYS A 56 -5.54 2.36 -19.20
CA LYS A 56 -5.68 1.59 -20.44
C LYS A 56 -5.03 0.21 -20.36
N LYS A 57 -3.87 0.09 -19.70
CA LYS A 57 -3.24 -1.23 -19.45
C LYS A 57 -4.14 -2.09 -18.57
N LEU A 58 -4.68 -1.54 -17.49
CA LEU A 58 -5.65 -2.24 -16.63
C LEU A 58 -6.86 -2.73 -17.45
N LYS A 59 -7.43 -1.86 -18.29
CA LYS A 59 -8.56 -2.20 -19.16
C LYS A 59 -8.27 -3.38 -20.08
N ASN A 60 -7.05 -3.49 -20.59
CA ASN A 60 -6.62 -4.54 -21.50
C ASN A 60 -6.08 -5.79 -20.80
N ALA A 61 -5.83 -5.74 -19.48
CA ALA A 61 -5.36 -6.88 -18.71
C ALA A 61 -6.49 -7.90 -18.52
N ASP A 62 -6.14 -9.16 -18.27
CA ASP A 62 -7.12 -10.20 -17.94
C ASP A 62 -7.64 -10.04 -16.51
N ALA A 63 -6.77 -9.61 -15.59
CA ALA A 63 -7.08 -9.38 -14.17
C ALA A 63 -6.13 -8.33 -13.56
N LEU A 64 -6.53 -7.76 -12.42
CA LEU A 64 -5.65 -7.02 -11.53
C LEU A 64 -5.20 -7.95 -10.39
N ILE A 65 -3.89 -8.10 -10.19
CA ILE A 65 -3.34 -8.87 -9.07
C ILE A 65 -2.90 -7.87 -7.99
N VAL A 66 -3.37 -8.05 -6.76
CA VAL A 66 -3.05 -7.20 -5.61
C VAL A 66 -2.61 -8.04 -4.43
N GLU A 67 -1.93 -7.41 -3.46
CA GLU A 67 -1.63 -8.08 -2.20
C GLU A 67 -2.92 -8.46 -1.46
N ALA A 68 -3.82 -7.48 -1.27
CA ALA A 68 -5.15 -7.63 -0.71
C ALA A 68 -6.08 -6.55 -1.32
N ASP A 69 -7.37 -6.82 -1.39
CA ASP A 69 -8.41 -5.85 -1.75
C ASP A 69 -8.72 -4.97 -0.54
N VAL A 70 -7.90 -3.93 -0.39
CA VAL A 70 -8.05 -2.90 0.65
C VAL A 70 -9.25 -1.96 0.42
N SER A 71 -10.09 -2.22 -0.59
CA SER A 71 -11.28 -1.42 -0.87
C SER A 71 -12.58 -2.06 -0.39
N THR A 72 -12.51 -3.22 0.25
CA THR A 72 -13.62 -3.81 0.99
C THR A 72 -13.85 -3.05 2.31
N SER A 73 -15.08 -3.09 2.81
CA SER A 73 -15.52 -2.35 4.01
C SER A 73 -15.14 -3.04 5.33
N ASP A 74 -14.37 -4.13 5.28
CA ASP A 74 -13.98 -4.85 6.49
C ASP A 74 -13.02 -3.99 7.30
N THR A 75 -13.40 -3.69 8.55
CA THR A 75 -12.51 -2.95 9.45
C THR A 75 -11.32 -3.87 9.75
N PRO A 76 -10.07 -3.52 9.37
CA PRO A 76 -8.92 -4.43 9.47
C PRO A 76 -8.58 -4.88 10.90
N PHE A 77 -9.22 -4.23 11.89
CA PHE A 77 -8.98 -4.41 13.31
C PHE A 77 -10.20 -4.91 14.08
N ALA A 78 -11.25 -5.36 13.39
CA ALA A 78 -12.38 -5.97 14.07
C ALA A 78 -11.94 -7.25 14.81
N ASN A 79 -12.45 -7.42 16.03
CA ASN A 79 -12.34 -8.65 16.81
C ASN A 79 -10.92 -9.07 17.22
N LEU A 80 -9.97 -8.12 17.31
CA LEU A 80 -8.67 -8.40 17.90
C LEU A 80 -8.81 -8.72 19.40
N PRO A 81 -8.07 -9.73 19.90
CA PRO A 81 -8.09 -10.03 21.33
C PRO A 81 -7.50 -8.86 22.11
N ALA A 82 -8.13 -8.54 23.25
CA ALA A 82 -7.56 -7.58 24.17
C ALA A 82 -6.23 -8.11 24.70
N CYS A 83 -5.22 -7.25 24.74
CA CYS A 83 -3.97 -7.49 25.44
C CYS A 83 -4.06 -7.00 26.89
N GLU A 84 -3.07 -7.39 27.69
CA GLU A 84 -2.75 -6.77 28.98
C GLU A 84 -2.60 -5.24 28.85
N ALA A 85 -2.66 -4.55 29.98
CA ALA A 85 -2.49 -3.10 30.03
C ALA A 85 -1.14 -2.70 29.40
N LEU A 86 -1.05 -1.49 28.84
CA LEU A 86 0.20 -1.02 28.22
C LEU A 86 1.34 -0.96 29.23
N GLU A 87 1.04 -0.54 30.45
CA GLU A 87 1.93 -0.45 31.59
C GLU A 87 2.61 -1.79 31.93
N GLU A 88 2.00 -2.91 31.56
CA GLU A 88 2.53 -4.27 31.79
C GLU A 88 3.38 -4.75 30.60
N ARG A 89 3.31 -4.10 29.44
CA ARG A 89 3.91 -4.54 28.18
C ARG A 89 5.04 -3.66 27.66
N ILE A 90 5.13 -2.41 28.10
CA ILE A 90 6.15 -1.44 27.68
C ILE A 90 6.77 -0.73 28.89
N SER A 91 7.98 -0.19 28.73
CA SER A 91 8.63 0.57 29.80
C SER A 91 7.91 1.89 30.08
N GLU A 92 8.12 2.45 31.28
CA GLU A 92 7.60 3.77 31.64
C GLU A 92 8.04 4.86 30.66
N GLU A 93 9.29 4.82 30.19
CA GLU A 93 9.81 5.72 29.16
C GLU A 93 9.04 5.58 27.83
N GLN A 94 8.78 4.35 27.38
CA GLN A 94 8.00 4.09 26.17
C GLN A 94 6.55 4.58 26.32
N LEU A 95 5.96 4.41 27.51
CA LEU A 95 4.61 4.87 27.81
C LEU A 95 4.52 6.40 27.76
N GLN A 96 5.48 7.10 28.37
CA GLN A 96 5.56 8.56 28.32
C GLN A 96 5.73 9.06 26.88
N ASN A 97 6.61 8.43 26.10
CA ASN A 97 6.79 8.76 24.68
C ASN A 97 5.50 8.52 23.86
N LEU A 98 4.82 7.40 24.10
CA LEU A 98 3.55 7.10 23.44
C LEU A 98 2.48 8.14 23.78
N GLN A 99 2.36 8.53 25.06
CA GLN A 99 1.42 9.56 25.50
C GLN A 99 1.70 10.90 24.83
N HIS A 100 2.98 11.30 24.76
CA HIS A 100 3.40 12.53 24.10
C HIS A 100 3.03 12.53 22.60
N ILE A 101 3.42 11.49 21.86
CA ILE A 101 3.11 11.33 20.43
C ILE A 101 1.59 11.31 20.20
N SER A 102 0.83 10.63 21.06
CA SER A 102 -0.62 10.55 20.96
C SER A 102 -1.27 11.94 21.10
N GLN A 103 -0.80 12.74 22.07
CA GLN A 103 -1.26 14.12 22.27
C GLN A 103 -0.94 15.01 21.07
N GLU A 104 0.29 14.94 20.54
CA GLU A 104 0.68 15.68 19.32
C GLU A 104 -0.21 15.31 18.14
N MET A 105 -0.63 14.05 18.04
CA MET A 105 -1.51 13.55 16.99
C MET A 105 -3.00 13.83 17.26
N GLY A 106 -3.38 14.28 18.45
CA GLY A 106 -4.79 14.49 18.84
C GLY A 106 -5.55 13.18 19.10
N ILE A 107 -4.82 12.10 19.40
CA ILE A 107 -5.37 10.77 19.70
C ILE A 107 -5.45 10.61 21.22
N SER A 108 -6.59 10.16 21.74
CA SER A 108 -6.69 9.83 23.17
C SER A 108 -5.84 8.58 23.48
N PRO A 109 -4.90 8.64 24.44
CA PRO A 109 -4.11 7.47 24.84
C PRO A 109 -4.97 6.29 25.32
N SER A 110 -6.18 6.56 25.82
CA SER A 110 -7.13 5.53 26.24
C SER A 110 -7.52 4.56 25.12
N LEU A 111 -7.40 4.97 23.84
CA LEU A 111 -7.64 4.11 22.68
C LEU A 111 -6.62 2.98 22.55
N PHE A 112 -5.48 3.08 23.23
CA PHE A 112 -4.37 2.14 23.08
C PHE A 112 -4.21 1.15 24.25
N SER A 113 -4.91 1.37 25.36
CA SER A 113 -4.67 0.67 26.64
C SER A 113 -4.54 -0.86 26.52
N THR A 114 -5.47 -1.50 25.79
CA THR A 114 -5.51 -2.97 25.63
C THR A 114 -5.30 -3.41 24.18
N GLN A 115 -4.86 -2.51 23.30
CA GLN A 115 -4.63 -2.85 21.90
C GLN A 115 -3.25 -3.51 21.70
N PRO A 116 -3.10 -4.43 20.74
CA PRO A 116 -1.81 -4.93 20.32
C PRO A 116 -0.85 -3.80 19.91
N LEU A 117 0.44 -3.92 20.30
CA LEU A 117 1.45 -2.88 20.04
C LEU A 117 1.61 -2.57 18.54
N TRP A 118 1.51 -3.58 17.69
CA TRP A 118 1.58 -3.40 16.24
C TRP A 118 0.40 -2.58 15.69
N GLN A 119 -0.80 -2.72 16.27
CA GLN A 119 -1.97 -1.96 15.85
C GLN A 119 -1.83 -0.50 16.25
N ILE A 120 -1.35 -0.24 17.47
CA ILE A 120 -1.04 1.11 17.95
C ILE A 120 -0.05 1.79 17.00
N ALA A 121 1.03 1.09 16.63
CA ALA A 121 2.01 1.61 15.68
C ALA A 121 1.38 1.98 14.33
N MET A 122 0.52 1.12 13.77
CA MET A 122 -0.15 1.41 12.50
C MET A 122 -1.13 2.60 12.59
N VAL A 123 -1.87 2.73 13.69
CA VAL A 123 -2.76 3.89 13.91
C VAL A 123 -1.95 5.19 13.98
N LEU A 124 -0.84 5.19 14.72
CA LEU A 124 0.06 6.36 14.81
C LEU A 124 0.62 6.72 13.43
N GLN A 125 1.12 5.74 12.67
CA GLN A 125 1.67 5.96 11.33
C GLN A 125 0.62 6.48 10.35
N ALA A 126 -0.59 5.90 10.34
CA ALA A 126 -1.68 6.36 9.49
C ALA A 126 -2.13 7.79 9.85
N THR A 127 -2.22 8.10 11.15
CA THR A 127 -2.60 9.44 11.61
C THR A 127 -1.54 10.48 11.25
N GLN A 128 -0.25 10.14 11.39
CA GLN A 128 0.84 11.02 10.96
C GLN A 128 0.78 11.30 9.46
N ALA A 129 0.60 10.26 8.64
CA ALA A 129 0.45 10.39 7.20
C ALA A 129 -0.75 11.29 6.83
N GLN A 130 -1.87 11.16 7.54
CA GLN A 130 -3.04 12.02 7.35
C GLN A 130 -2.75 13.49 7.69
N LYS A 131 -2.02 13.76 8.78
CA LYS A 131 -1.58 15.11 9.14
C LYS A 131 -0.65 15.73 8.09
N LEU A 132 0.13 14.92 7.39
CA LEU A 132 0.95 15.32 6.25
C LEU A 132 0.17 15.48 4.94
N GLY A 133 -1.17 15.36 4.97
CA GLY A 133 -2.04 15.54 3.81
C GLY A 133 -2.22 14.27 2.95
N LEU A 134 -1.67 13.13 3.36
CA LEU A 134 -1.85 11.87 2.64
C LEU A 134 -3.23 11.27 2.93
N ARG A 135 -3.82 10.61 1.94
CA ARG A 135 -5.12 9.93 2.05
C ARG A 135 -5.08 8.58 1.36
N ALA A 136 -5.84 7.62 1.89
CA ALA A 136 -5.94 6.29 1.30
C ALA A 136 -6.58 6.31 -0.10
N GLU A 137 -7.55 7.21 -0.32
CA GLU A 137 -8.22 7.37 -1.63
C GLU A 137 -7.27 7.80 -2.77
N TYR A 138 -6.14 8.41 -2.43
CA TYR A 138 -5.08 8.78 -3.37
C TYR A 138 -3.99 7.69 -3.48
N GLY A 139 -4.08 6.61 -2.70
CA GLY A 139 -3.23 5.43 -2.82
C GLY A 139 -3.33 4.80 -4.21
N ILE A 140 -2.22 4.26 -4.71
CA ILE A 140 -2.15 3.68 -6.05
C ILE A 140 -2.97 2.38 -6.12
N ASP A 141 -2.89 1.57 -5.08
CA ASP A 141 -3.67 0.34 -4.91
C ASP A 141 -5.16 0.63 -4.86
N TYR A 142 -5.60 1.57 -4.02
CA TYR A 142 -7.01 1.91 -3.88
C TYR A 142 -7.56 2.44 -5.19
N GLN A 143 -6.86 3.38 -5.84
CA GLN A 143 -7.29 3.89 -7.15
C GLN A 143 -7.39 2.79 -8.23
N LEU A 144 -6.45 1.82 -8.25
CA LEU A 144 -6.50 0.69 -9.19
C LEU A 144 -7.62 -0.30 -8.88
N LEU A 145 -7.87 -0.57 -7.60
CA LEU A 145 -8.99 -1.41 -7.15
C LEU A 145 -10.32 -0.78 -7.56
N GLN A 146 -10.49 0.52 -7.34
CA GLN A 146 -11.69 1.24 -7.79
C GLN A 146 -11.82 1.20 -9.32
N ALA A 147 -10.73 1.44 -10.06
CA ALA A 147 -10.76 1.36 -11.52
C ALA A 147 -11.05 -0.06 -12.03
N ALA A 148 -10.52 -1.10 -11.38
CA ALA A 148 -10.79 -2.49 -11.71
C ALA A 148 -12.27 -2.83 -11.49
N LYS A 149 -12.83 -2.42 -10.34
CA LYS A 149 -14.27 -2.59 -10.02
C LYS A 149 -15.15 -1.90 -11.05
N GLN A 150 -14.86 -0.64 -11.40
CA GLN A 150 -15.59 0.09 -12.44
C GLN A 150 -15.51 -0.58 -13.83
N GLN A 151 -14.38 -1.19 -14.14
CA GLN A 151 -14.15 -1.88 -15.42
C GLN A 151 -14.57 -3.35 -15.40
N HIS A 152 -15.18 -3.83 -14.31
CA HIS A 152 -15.54 -5.24 -14.10
C HIS A 152 -14.34 -6.18 -14.32
N LYS A 153 -13.15 -5.73 -13.92
CA LYS A 153 -11.92 -6.49 -14.02
C LYS A 153 -11.82 -7.44 -12.82
N PRO A 154 -11.56 -8.74 -13.02
CA PRO A 154 -11.28 -9.65 -11.92
C PRO A 154 -10.12 -9.13 -11.06
N VAL A 155 -10.29 -9.15 -9.74
CA VAL A 155 -9.24 -8.86 -8.77
C VAL A 155 -8.79 -10.20 -8.18
N ILE A 156 -7.48 -10.43 -8.18
CA ILE A 156 -6.86 -11.64 -7.63
C ILE A 156 -5.98 -11.19 -6.46
N GLU A 157 -6.33 -11.63 -5.26
CA GLU A 157 -5.61 -11.33 -4.04
C GLU A 157 -4.50 -12.36 -3.80
N LEU A 158 -3.34 -11.90 -3.33
CA LEU A 158 -2.25 -12.79 -2.91
C LEU A 158 -2.38 -13.20 -1.44
N LYS A 159 -3.11 -12.42 -0.63
CA LYS A 159 -3.23 -12.62 0.83
C LYS A 159 -4.64 -12.98 1.33
N GLY A 160 -5.62 -13.16 0.44
CA GLY A 160 -6.91 -13.79 0.77
C GLY A 160 -8.09 -13.09 0.14
#